data_AF-A0A429LA54-F1
#
_entry.id   AF-A0A429LA54-F1
#
_cell.length_a   1.000
_cell.length_b   1.000
_cell.length_c   1.000
_cell.angle_alpha   90.00
_cell.angle_beta   90.00
_cell.angle_gamma   90.00
#
_symmetry.space_group_name_H-M   'P 1'
#
loop_
_entity.id
_entity.type
_entity.pdbx_description
1 polymer ?
#
loop_
_entity_poly.entity_id
_entity_poly.type
_entity_poly.pdbx_seq_one_letter_code
_entity_poly.pdbx_strand_id
1 'polypeptide(L)'
;AKRLECPRNGGSKASGRVKATSNTAVTIPAGTKVTDGKGHYWLTLYKEIFTANKPKEIQVIAEFEGVSWNFDGEQLLWVSPLPGVAAQVDVIEISAGVDAEDVEAWRQRMMDKEALGLIRDREADLRRIVKDVPGVADVFIFPKRRGLGSLDVAITAAGNPPNSPSSAILALVQTALEE
;
A
#
# COMPACT_ATOMS: atom_id res chain seq x y z
N ALA A 1 6.92 21.76 -2.63
CA ALA A 1 7.50 20.42 -2.50
C ALA A 1 9.04 20.45 -2.56
N LYS A 2 9.65 20.72 -3.72
CA LYS A 2 11.11 20.57 -3.93
C LYS A 2 11.99 21.41 -3.00
N ARG A 3 11.66 22.70 -2.78
CA ARG A 3 12.38 23.58 -1.82
C ARG A 3 12.38 23.04 -0.39
N LEU A 4 11.27 22.42 0.00
CA LEU A 4 11.05 21.92 1.35
C LEU A 4 11.22 20.41 1.41
N GLU A 5 11.80 19.72 0.41
CA GLU A 5 12.02 18.27 0.42
C GLU A 5 10.86 17.47 1.04
N CYS A 6 9.63 17.82 0.65
CA CYS A 6 8.41 17.21 1.17
C CYS A 6 7.58 16.78 -0.04
N PRO A 7 7.96 15.64 -0.64
CA PRO A 7 7.19 15.03 -1.73
C PRO A 7 5.88 14.49 -1.17
N ARG A 8 4.81 14.53 -1.96
CA ARG A 8 3.52 13.93 -1.62
C ARG A 8 3.69 12.41 -1.49
N ASN A 9 3.12 11.80 -0.45
CA ASN A 9 3.17 10.35 -0.32
C ASN A 9 2.27 9.72 -1.41
N GLY A 10 2.82 8.78 -2.17
CA GLY A 10 2.10 8.07 -3.24
C GLY A 10 1.10 7.06 -2.70
N GLY A 11 0.17 6.64 -3.55
CA GLY A 11 -0.70 5.51 -3.25
C GLY A 11 -0.02 4.18 -3.54
N SER A 12 -0.72 3.10 -3.20
CA SER A 12 -0.36 1.75 -3.60
C SER A 12 -1.50 1.10 -4.35
N LYS A 13 -1.15 0.23 -5.31
CA LYS A 13 -2.12 -0.57 -6.05
C LYS A 13 -2.54 -1.76 -5.21
N ALA A 14 -3.84 -2.05 -5.23
CA ALA A 14 -4.33 -3.29 -4.65
C ALA A 14 -3.78 -4.49 -5.45
N SER A 15 -3.39 -5.54 -4.75
CA SER A 15 -2.88 -6.76 -5.35
C SER A 15 -3.38 -7.97 -4.59
N GLY A 16 -3.34 -9.13 -5.25
CA GLY A 16 -3.72 -10.36 -4.61
C GLY A 16 -3.90 -11.49 -5.60
N ARG A 17 -4.81 -12.41 -5.28
CA ARG A 17 -4.97 -13.70 -5.97
C ARG A 17 -6.42 -13.96 -6.30
N VAL A 18 -6.63 -14.49 -7.50
CA VAL A 18 -7.92 -15.01 -7.97
C VAL A 18 -7.75 -16.44 -8.45
N LYS A 19 -8.82 -17.21 -8.44
CA LYS A 19 -8.88 -18.59 -8.88
C LYS A 19 -9.73 -18.65 -10.14
N ALA A 20 -9.14 -19.14 -11.22
CA ALA A 20 -9.84 -19.38 -12.48
C ALA A 20 -9.85 -20.88 -12.79
N THR A 21 -10.76 -21.29 -13.66
CA THR A 21 -10.81 -22.65 -14.21
C THR A 21 -11.02 -22.57 -15.72
N SER A 22 -10.41 -23.49 -16.45
CA SER A 22 -10.60 -23.64 -17.90
C SER A 22 -10.97 -25.08 -18.23
N ASN A 23 -11.91 -25.29 -19.16
CA ASN A 23 -12.30 -26.62 -19.63
C ASN A 23 -11.32 -27.19 -20.67
N THR A 24 -10.46 -26.35 -21.26
CA THR A 24 -9.40 -26.71 -22.21
C THR A 24 -8.03 -26.26 -21.72
N ALA A 25 -6.96 -26.82 -22.28
CA ALA A 25 -5.62 -26.29 -22.07
C ALA A 25 -5.50 -24.93 -22.75
N VAL A 26 -5.26 -23.88 -21.97
CA VAL A 26 -5.19 -22.49 -22.47
C VAL A 26 -4.11 -21.73 -21.73
N THR A 27 -3.54 -20.72 -22.39
CA THR A 27 -2.59 -19.80 -21.78
C THR A 27 -3.27 -18.46 -21.59
N ILE A 28 -3.38 -18.00 -20.35
CA ILE A 28 -3.80 -16.64 -20.03
C ILE A 28 -2.53 -15.76 -20.02
N PRO A 29 -2.40 -14.77 -20.91
CA PRO A 29 -1.25 -13.89 -20.91
C PRO A 29 -1.27 -12.95 -19.69
N ALA A 30 -0.10 -12.43 -19.32
CA ALA A 30 -0.02 -11.30 -18.40
C ALA A 30 -0.73 -10.08 -18.99
N GLY A 31 -1.36 -9.26 -18.15
CA GLY A 31 -2.12 -8.08 -18.56
C GLY A 31 -3.57 -8.36 -18.96
N THR A 32 -4.06 -9.59 -18.80
CA THR A 32 -5.48 -9.92 -19.06
C THR A 32 -6.33 -9.27 -17.97
N LYS A 33 -7.42 -8.59 -18.37
CA LYS A 33 -8.26 -7.79 -17.46
C LYS A 33 -9.44 -8.58 -16.89
N VAL A 34 -9.65 -8.44 -15.58
CA VAL A 34 -10.87 -8.83 -14.86
C VAL A 34 -11.55 -7.59 -14.28
N THR A 35 -12.87 -7.62 -14.08
CA THR A 35 -13.69 -6.49 -13.62
C THR A 35 -14.77 -6.92 -12.64
N ASP A 36 -15.19 -6.00 -11.78
CA ASP A 36 -16.35 -6.15 -10.88
C ASP A 36 -17.66 -5.72 -11.54
N GLY A 37 -17.61 -5.26 -12.80
CA GLY A 37 -18.75 -4.71 -13.54
C GLY A 37 -19.15 -3.29 -13.11
N LYS A 38 -18.41 -2.65 -12.21
CA LYS A 38 -18.65 -1.28 -11.72
C LYS A 38 -17.57 -0.28 -12.16
N GLY A 39 -16.78 -0.66 -13.16
CA GLY A 39 -15.72 0.18 -13.71
C GLY A 39 -14.35 0.00 -13.04
N HIS A 40 -14.20 -0.98 -12.14
CA HIS A 40 -12.89 -1.38 -11.64
C HIS A 40 -12.33 -2.54 -12.46
N TYR A 41 -11.01 -2.57 -12.55
CA TYR A 41 -10.23 -3.49 -13.37
C TYR A 41 -8.96 -3.97 -12.66
N TRP A 42 -8.70 -5.26 -12.71
CA TRP A 42 -7.45 -5.85 -12.27
C TRP A 42 -6.81 -6.62 -13.41
N LEU A 43 -5.48 -6.60 -13.47
CA LEU A 43 -4.69 -7.22 -14.51
C LEU A 43 -3.95 -8.43 -13.95
N THR A 44 -3.87 -9.51 -14.73
CA THR A 44 -3.00 -10.64 -14.41
C THR A 44 -1.53 -10.23 -14.43
N LEU A 45 -0.78 -10.53 -13.38
CA LEU A 45 0.64 -10.16 -13.26
C LEU A 45 1.55 -11.02 -14.14
N TYR A 46 1.23 -12.31 -14.26
CA TYR A 46 2.06 -13.28 -14.96
C TYR A 46 1.26 -14.04 -16.02
N LYS A 47 2.00 -14.63 -16.96
CA LYS A 47 1.46 -15.60 -17.89
C LYS A 47 1.17 -16.89 -17.13
N GLU A 48 -0.06 -17.39 -17.24
CA GLU A 48 -0.50 -18.61 -16.59
C GLU A 48 -0.94 -19.66 -17.61
N ILE A 49 -0.39 -20.86 -17.48
CA ILE A 49 -0.79 -22.02 -18.29
C ILE A 49 -1.80 -22.86 -17.49
N PHE A 50 -2.95 -23.10 -18.09
CA PHE A 50 -4.05 -23.87 -17.53
C PHE A 50 -4.09 -25.27 -18.14
N THR A 51 -4.41 -26.25 -17.30
CA THR A 51 -4.78 -27.60 -17.73
C THR A 51 -6.30 -27.73 -17.67
N ALA A 52 -6.88 -28.49 -18.60
CA ALA A 52 -8.32 -28.73 -18.65
C ALA A 52 -8.88 -29.20 -17.29
N ASN A 53 -9.97 -28.58 -16.86
CA ASN A 53 -10.76 -28.85 -15.66
C ASN A 53 -9.97 -28.82 -14.35
N LYS A 54 -8.85 -28.09 -14.30
CA LYS A 54 -8.10 -27.85 -13.06
C LYS A 54 -8.13 -26.36 -12.70
N PRO A 55 -8.61 -26.00 -11.50
CA PRO A 55 -8.52 -24.62 -11.06
C PRO A 55 -7.07 -24.23 -10.82
N LYS A 56 -6.75 -22.95 -11.03
CA LYS A 56 -5.42 -22.40 -10.79
C LYS A 56 -5.52 -20.99 -10.22
N GLU A 57 -4.64 -20.69 -9.27
CA GLU A 57 -4.48 -19.35 -8.72
C GLU A 57 -3.68 -18.47 -9.70
N ILE A 58 -4.13 -17.25 -9.88
CA ILE A 58 -3.51 -16.22 -10.71
C ILE A 58 -3.29 -15.00 -9.83
N GLN A 59 -2.08 -14.42 -9.89
CA GLN A 59 -1.82 -13.15 -9.25
C GLN A 59 -2.37 -12.00 -10.07
N VAL A 60 -3.05 -11.07 -9.42
CA VAL A 60 -3.65 -9.88 -10.04
C VAL A 60 -3.21 -8.60 -9.34
N ILE A 61 -3.18 -7.52 -10.10
CA ILE A 61 -2.89 -6.16 -9.62
C ILE A 61 -3.91 -5.18 -10.18
N ALA A 62 -4.35 -4.22 -9.38
CA ALA A 62 -5.27 -3.17 -9.80
C ALA A 62 -4.68 -2.31 -10.92
N GLU A 63 -5.55 -1.78 -11.77
CA GLU A 63 -5.12 -0.86 -12.84
C GLU A 63 -4.60 0.46 -12.26
N PHE A 64 -5.27 0.98 -11.24
CA PHE A 64 -4.88 2.21 -10.55
C PHE A 64 -4.60 1.98 -9.06
N GLU A 65 -3.96 2.97 -8.43
CA GLU A 65 -3.75 3.02 -6.98
C GLU A 65 -5.02 3.48 -6.25
N GLY A 66 -5.13 3.11 -4.99
CA GLY A 66 -6.21 3.58 -4.12
C GLY A 66 -6.95 2.49 -3.36
N VAL A 67 -7.61 2.88 -2.28
CA VAL A 67 -8.40 1.98 -1.43
C VAL A 67 -9.64 1.44 -2.14
N SER A 68 -10.16 2.18 -3.11
CA SER A 68 -11.32 1.77 -3.93
C SER A 68 -11.04 0.55 -4.79
N TRP A 69 -9.76 0.18 -4.97
CA TRP A 69 -9.34 -0.99 -5.74
C TRP A 69 -9.16 -2.25 -4.89
N ASN A 70 -9.32 -2.14 -3.56
CA ASN A 70 -9.49 -3.31 -2.70
C ASN A 70 -10.83 -3.96 -3.01
N PHE A 71 -10.87 -5.29 -2.99
CA PHE A 71 -12.10 -6.03 -3.32
C PHE A 71 -12.39 -7.08 -2.27
N ASP A 72 -13.59 -7.01 -1.71
CA ASP A 72 -14.11 -7.89 -0.66
C ASP A 72 -15.21 -8.84 -1.17
N GLY A 73 -15.58 -8.73 -2.45
CA GLY A 73 -16.54 -9.63 -3.08
C GLY A 73 -15.96 -11.01 -3.41
N GLU A 74 -16.85 -11.93 -3.79
CA GLU A 74 -16.46 -13.32 -4.03
C GLU A 74 -15.98 -13.58 -5.47
N GLN A 75 -16.44 -12.79 -6.45
CA GLN A 75 -16.23 -13.09 -7.86
C GLN A 75 -15.97 -11.85 -8.71
N LEU A 76 -15.11 -12.01 -9.72
CA LEU A 76 -14.87 -11.04 -10.78
C LEU A 76 -15.17 -11.67 -12.14
N LEU A 77 -15.34 -10.83 -13.16
CA LEU A 77 -15.63 -11.22 -14.53
C LEU A 77 -14.44 -10.92 -15.44
N TRP A 78 -14.15 -11.78 -16.41
CA TRP A 78 -13.19 -11.43 -17.46
C TRP A 78 -13.76 -10.35 -18.37
N VAL A 79 -12.99 -9.30 -18.64
CA VAL A 79 -13.39 -8.25 -19.60
C VAL A 79 -13.44 -8.82 -21.03
N SER A 80 -12.50 -9.70 -21.35
CA SER A 80 -12.46 -10.44 -22.62
C SER A 80 -12.15 -11.90 -22.31
N PRO A 81 -13.15 -12.76 -22.07
CA PRO A 81 -12.94 -14.15 -21.72
C PRO A 81 -12.26 -14.90 -22.88
N LEU A 82 -11.23 -15.69 -22.56
CA LEU A 82 -10.62 -16.59 -23.53
C LEU A 82 -11.51 -17.82 -23.74
N PRO A 83 -11.55 -18.40 -24.95
CA PRO A 83 -12.29 -19.64 -25.20
C PRO A 83 -11.89 -20.75 -24.23
N GLY A 84 -12.89 -21.34 -23.59
CA GLY A 84 -12.74 -22.42 -22.63
C GLY A 84 -12.46 -22.01 -21.19
N VAL A 85 -12.14 -20.73 -20.93
CA VAL A 85 -12.04 -20.19 -19.56
C VAL A 85 -13.44 -19.87 -19.03
N ALA A 86 -13.70 -20.20 -17.77
CA ALA A 86 -14.93 -19.79 -17.10
C ALA A 86 -15.06 -18.26 -17.12
N ALA A 87 -16.27 -17.75 -17.35
CA ALA A 87 -16.51 -16.30 -17.48
C ALA A 87 -16.24 -15.53 -16.17
N GLN A 88 -16.39 -16.22 -15.04
CA GLN A 88 -16.14 -15.72 -13.69
C GLN A 88 -14.84 -16.29 -13.13
N VAL A 89 -14.19 -15.52 -12.26
CA VAL A 89 -13.07 -15.94 -11.41
C VAL A 89 -13.44 -15.72 -9.96
N ASP A 90 -13.09 -16.68 -9.10
CA ASP A 90 -13.32 -16.56 -7.67
C ASP A 90 -12.17 -15.76 -7.04
N VAL A 91 -12.48 -14.79 -6.20
CA VAL A 91 -11.48 -13.98 -5.52
C VAL A 91 -11.01 -14.70 -4.25
N ILE A 92 -9.69 -14.79 -4.08
CA ILE A 92 -9.09 -15.31 -2.84
C ILE A 92 -8.83 -14.14 -1.90
N GLU A 93 -8.10 -13.14 -2.40
CA GLU A 93 -7.79 -11.91 -1.68
C GLU A 93 -7.40 -10.84 -2.69
N ILE A 94 -7.85 -9.59 -2.52
CA ILE A 94 -7.32 -8.42 -3.24
C ILE A 94 -7.32 -7.26 -2.24
N SER A 95 -6.14 -6.88 -1.78
CA SER A 95 -5.97 -5.87 -0.73
C SER A 95 -4.69 -5.04 -0.94
N ALA A 96 -4.30 -4.25 0.07
CA ALA A 96 -3.13 -3.37 0.06
C ALA A 96 -3.19 -2.19 -0.91
N GLY A 97 -4.36 -1.87 -1.46
CA GLY A 97 -4.63 -0.59 -2.11
C GLY A 97 -4.72 0.52 -1.08
N VAL A 98 -3.92 1.58 -1.26
CA VAL A 98 -3.89 2.78 -0.41
C VAL A 98 -3.95 4.00 -1.30
N ASP A 99 -4.75 4.99 -0.91
CA ASP A 99 -4.85 6.25 -1.63
C ASP A 99 -3.56 7.06 -1.50
N ALA A 100 -3.24 7.82 -2.54
CA ALA A 100 -2.24 8.86 -2.41
C ALA A 100 -2.67 9.87 -1.33
N GLU A 101 -1.69 10.41 -0.60
CA GLU A 101 -1.92 11.37 0.48
C GLU A 101 -2.85 12.49 0.03
N ASP A 102 -3.87 12.84 0.80
CA ASP A 102 -4.79 13.90 0.43
C ASP A 102 -4.07 15.25 0.20
N VAL A 103 -4.55 16.06 -0.72
CA VAL A 103 -3.88 17.32 -1.10
C VAL A 103 -3.86 18.32 0.06
N GLU A 104 -4.90 18.37 0.89
CA GLU A 104 -4.93 19.25 2.06
C GLU A 104 -4.03 18.72 3.18
N ALA A 105 -4.01 17.40 3.40
CA ALA A 105 -3.06 16.79 4.33
C ALA A 105 -1.60 17.08 3.92
N TRP A 106 -1.29 16.95 2.64
CA TRP A 106 0.02 17.29 2.10
C TRP A 106 0.35 18.78 2.26
N ARG A 107 -0.62 19.67 2.02
CA ARG A 107 -0.46 21.11 2.24
C ARG A 107 -0.18 21.43 3.70
N GLN A 108 -0.87 20.78 4.64
CA GLN A 108 -0.64 20.98 6.06
C GLN A 108 0.79 20.56 6.44
N ARG A 109 1.24 19.38 5.99
CA ARG A 109 2.62 18.91 6.23
C ARG A 109 3.68 19.86 5.68
N MET A 110 3.40 20.46 4.51
CA MET A 110 4.24 21.50 3.91
C MET A 110 4.29 22.78 4.75
N MET A 111 3.15 23.25 5.26
CA MET A 111 3.06 24.43 6.13
C MET A 111 3.76 24.20 7.47
N ASP A 112 3.57 23.01 8.07
CA ASP A 112 4.25 22.62 9.31
C ASP A 112 5.77 22.59 9.12
N LYS A 113 6.23 22.10 7.96
CA LYS A 113 7.66 22.10 7.59
C LYS A 113 8.22 23.51 7.45
N GLU A 114 7.47 24.39 6.82
CA GLU A 114 7.84 25.81 6.66
C GLU A 114 7.87 26.56 8.00
N ALA A 115 6.89 26.33 8.87
CA ALA A 115 6.81 26.96 10.19
C ALA A 115 7.97 26.54 11.12
N LEU A 116 8.44 25.28 11.03
CA LEU A 116 9.56 24.80 11.83
C LEU A 116 10.91 25.37 11.37
N GLY A 117 11.05 25.67 10.07
CA GLY A 117 12.28 26.20 9.49
C GLY A 117 13.43 25.19 9.54
N LEU A 118 14.58 25.62 10.09
CA LEU A 118 15.76 24.76 10.27
C LEU A 118 15.54 23.78 11.43
N ILE A 119 16.08 22.56 11.27
CA ILE A 119 16.08 21.53 12.31
C ILE A 119 17.00 21.98 13.45
N ARG A 120 16.50 21.94 14.70
CA ARG A 120 17.24 22.36 15.91
C ARG A 120 17.12 21.34 17.04
N ASP A 121 16.84 20.08 16.71
CA ASP A 121 16.61 18.96 17.64
C ASP A 121 15.56 19.24 18.72
N ARG A 122 14.58 20.09 18.41
CA ARG A 122 13.42 20.30 19.27
C ARG A 122 12.54 19.07 19.19
N GLU A 123 11.72 18.83 20.21
CA GLU A 123 10.74 17.73 20.18
C GLU A 123 9.87 17.77 18.92
N ALA A 124 9.47 18.96 18.47
CA ALA A 124 8.69 19.13 17.25
C ALA A 124 9.45 18.73 15.97
N ASP A 125 10.77 18.97 15.93
CA ASP A 125 11.62 18.58 14.80
C ASP A 125 11.72 17.04 14.75
N LEU A 126 12.03 16.41 15.88
CA LEU A 126 12.11 14.95 16.02
C LEU A 126 10.78 14.27 15.67
N ARG A 127 9.67 14.80 16.19
CA ARG A 127 8.32 14.28 15.89
C ARG A 127 8.04 14.32 14.40
N ARG A 128 8.46 15.37 13.72
CA ARG A 128 8.24 15.52 12.27
C ARG A 128 9.13 14.59 11.47
N ILE A 129 10.42 14.49 11.77
CA ILE A 129 11.36 13.57 11.12
C ILE A 129 10.79 12.14 11.14
N VAL A 130 10.32 11.71 12.31
CA VAL A 130 9.72 10.37 12.48
C VAL A 130 8.41 10.24 11.72
N LYS A 131 7.56 11.28 11.69
CA LYS A 131 6.27 11.26 10.98
C LYS A 131 6.40 11.37 9.46
N ASP A 132 7.52 11.89 8.95
CA ASP A 132 7.82 11.92 7.51
C ASP A 132 8.20 10.52 6.97
N VAL A 133 8.50 9.54 7.84
CA VAL A 133 8.77 8.15 7.43
C VAL A 133 7.48 7.48 6.94
N PRO A 134 7.45 6.92 5.71
CA PRO A 134 6.27 6.23 5.19
C PRO A 134 5.83 5.07 6.09
N GLY A 135 4.53 5.02 6.38
CA GLY A 135 3.94 3.97 7.20
C GLY A 135 3.91 4.27 8.71
N VAL A 136 4.38 5.45 9.16
CA VAL A 136 4.18 5.92 10.54
C VAL A 136 2.82 6.63 10.65
N ALA A 137 2.02 6.26 11.64
CA ALA A 137 0.74 6.91 11.94
C ALA A 137 0.91 7.97 13.05
N ASP A 138 1.27 7.54 14.25
CA ASP A 138 1.49 8.39 15.41
C ASP A 138 2.89 8.24 15.99
N VAL A 139 3.35 9.31 16.65
CA VAL A 139 4.69 9.40 17.26
C VAL A 139 4.57 9.86 18.70
N PHE A 140 5.26 9.16 19.59
CA PHE A 140 5.33 9.47 21.02
C PHE A 140 6.80 9.58 21.42
N ILE A 141 7.18 10.75 21.93
CA ILE A 141 8.56 11.03 22.34
C ILE A 141 8.62 10.99 23.86
N PHE A 142 9.57 10.22 24.39
CA PHE A 142 9.79 10.04 25.82
C PHE A 142 11.24 10.44 26.17
N PRO A 143 11.46 11.72 26.52
CA PRO A 143 12.77 12.17 26.98
C PRO A 143 13.14 11.51 28.31
N LYS A 144 14.41 11.12 28.46
CA LYS A 144 15.02 10.66 29.72
C LYS A 144 14.42 9.37 30.31
N ARG A 145 13.70 8.57 29.52
CA ARG A 145 13.04 7.33 30.00
C ARG A 145 14.01 6.28 30.55
N ARG A 146 15.25 6.24 30.05
CA ARG A 146 16.34 5.37 30.53
C ARG A 146 17.43 6.12 31.29
N GLY A 147 17.17 7.36 31.72
CA GLY A 147 18.14 8.23 32.39
C GLY A 147 18.61 9.41 31.53
N LEU A 148 19.51 10.22 32.08
CA LEU A 148 20.06 11.39 31.39
C LEU A 148 20.80 10.98 30.11
N GLY A 149 20.55 11.70 29.02
CA GLY A 149 21.11 11.38 27.70
C GLY A 149 20.32 10.34 26.90
N SER A 150 19.20 9.82 27.42
CA SER A 150 18.31 8.94 26.66
C SER A 150 17.13 9.68 26.05
N LEU A 151 16.75 9.26 24.83
CA LEU A 151 15.52 9.62 24.16
C LEU A 151 14.92 8.32 23.62
N ASP A 152 13.71 8.00 24.07
CA ASP A 152 12.98 6.86 23.53
C ASP A 152 11.81 7.38 22.67
N VAL A 153 11.65 6.83 21.47
CA VAL A 153 10.56 7.17 20.56
C VAL A 153 9.72 5.93 20.31
N ALA A 154 8.41 6.03 20.53
CA ALA A 154 7.46 4.98 20.18
C ALA A 154 6.60 5.45 19.00
N ILE A 155 6.30 4.53 18.08
CA ILE A 155 5.53 4.80 16.87
C ILE A 155 4.38 3.79 16.75
N THR A 156 3.30 4.20 16.10
CA THR A 156 2.29 3.29 15.57
C THR A 156 2.44 3.19 14.05
N ALA A 157 2.14 2.03 13.47
CA ALA A 157 2.16 1.89 12.03
C ALA A 157 0.78 2.19 11.44
N ALA A 158 0.80 2.80 10.26
CA ALA A 158 -0.39 3.11 9.48
C ALA A 158 -1.07 1.81 9.03
N GLY A 159 -2.37 1.72 9.32
CA GLY A 159 -3.21 0.56 9.04
C GLY A 159 -4.61 0.79 9.60
N ASN A 160 -5.58 -0.01 9.17
CA ASN A 160 -6.92 -0.01 9.75
C ASN A 160 -7.28 -1.44 10.20
N PRO A 161 -7.27 -1.73 11.52
CA PRO A 161 -6.87 -0.86 12.63
C PRO A 161 -5.35 -0.56 12.64
N PRO A 162 -4.89 0.51 13.34
CA PRO A 162 -3.46 0.79 13.51
C PRO A 162 -2.77 -0.42 14.12
N ASN A 163 -1.70 -0.90 13.48
CA ASN A 163 -1.02 -2.12 13.86
C ASN A 163 0.35 -1.82 14.51
N SER A 164 0.92 -2.85 15.13
CA SER A 164 2.29 -2.78 15.65
C SER A 164 3.27 -2.57 14.48
N PRO A 165 4.23 -1.63 14.61
CA PRO A 165 5.20 -1.37 13.56
C PRO A 165 6.07 -2.62 13.30
N SER A 166 6.34 -2.90 12.03
CA SER A 166 7.28 -3.94 11.62
C SER A 166 8.72 -3.53 11.94
N SER A 167 9.63 -4.51 12.04
CA SER A 167 11.07 -4.24 12.24
C SER A 167 11.67 -3.39 11.13
N ALA A 168 11.13 -3.46 9.91
CA ALA A 168 11.55 -2.62 8.79
C ALA A 168 11.22 -1.14 9.01
N ILE A 169 10.01 -0.82 9.49
CA ILE A 169 9.61 0.57 9.79
C ILE A 169 10.46 1.12 10.95
N LEU A 170 10.69 0.30 11.99
CA LEU A 170 11.54 0.70 13.12
C LEU A 170 12.97 1.02 12.68
N ALA A 171 13.55 0.23 11.77
CA ALA A 171 14.88 0.51 11.23
C ALA A 171 14.92 1.80 10.40
N LEU A 172 13.91 2.08 9.58
CA LEU A 172 13.81 3.33 8.83
C LEU A 172 13.71 4.55 9.76
N VAL A 173 12.90 4.45 10.81
CA VAL A 173 12.77 5.52 11.81
C VAL A 173 14.07 5.73 12.58
N GLN A 174 14.79 4.66 12.93
CA GLN A 174 16.09 4.76 13.58
C GLN A 174 17.08 5.52 12.71
N THR A 175 17.21 5.16 11.43
CA THR A 175 18.08 5.85 10.48
C THR A 175 17.71 7.33 10.35
N ALA A 176 16.42 7.65 10.26
CA ALA A 176 15.96 9.04 10.14
C ALA A 176 16.30 9.91 11.36
N LEU A 177 16.41 9.31 12.56
CA LEU A 177 16.80 10.01 13.79
C LEU A 177 18.32 10.15 13.95
N GLU A 178 19.10 9.37 13.21
CA GLU A 178 20.57 9.39 13.25
C GLU A 178 21.20 10.29 12.16
N GLU A 179 20.43 10.69 11.15
CA GLU A 179 20.80 11.70 10.14
C GLU A 179 20.71 13.14 10.68
#